data_AF-A0A926UAA5-F1
#
_entry.id   AF-A0A926UAA5-F1
#
_cell.length_a   1.000
_cell.length_b   1.000
_cell.length_c   1.000
_cell.angle_alpha   90.00
_cell.angle_beta   90.00
_cell.angle_gamma   90.00
#
_symmetry.space_group_name_H-M   'P 1'
#
loop_
_entity.id
_entity.type
_entity.pdbx_description
1 polymer ?
#
loop_
_entity_poly.entity_id
_entity_poly.type
_entity_poly.pdbx_seq_one_letter_code
_entity_poly.pdbx_strand_id
1 'polypeptide(L)'
;MTMEAEEYPTLYWHCAVKPFGGETYVVTDDLCFEDLQQQIVQPWLQSRLFTVAGTVISSTNQSVEIRISHTSQPQKAFRKRAYFDPLNMSSIELASLSNYRLLPIVEGKDYTFELLFSRNTGSVTNADTMLVEKVCRRISHSARILANRQRKDKVPYQVQDEYDVQDLLHAVLRAHLKYSVQEDPLQKVVGTRAGRADISIEDLGILIELKYVRGPNDQKKISNAFSQDLVLYSRWVPLKTLLFVIYNSSDLRDPEALEELSRPYEVSGKRFDVRVILT
;
A
#
# COMPACT_ATOMS: atom_id res chain seq x y z
N MET A 1 -16.35 -13.01 -20.28
CA MET A 1 -16.22 -13.68 -18.98
C MET A 1 -16.40 -12.60 -17.94
N THR A 2 -17.52 -12.64 -17.23
CA THR A 2 -17.98 -11.65 -16.26
C THR A 2 -16.93 -11.47 -15.17
N MET A 3 -16.48 -10.25 -14.94
CA MET A 3 -15.72 -9.89 -13.74
C MET A 3 -16.54 -10.32 -12.53
N GLU A 4 -16.02 -11.26 -11.73
CA GLU A 4 -16.61 -11.59 -10.43
C GLU A 4 -16.70 -10.29 -9.64
N ALA A 5 -17.92 -9.88 -9.29
CA ALA A 5 -18.12 -8.77 -8.37
C ALA A 5 -17.51 -9.20 -7.04
N GLU A 6 -16.52 -8.45 -6.53
CA GLU A 6 -16.05 -8.64 -5.16
C GLU A 6 -17.26 -8.58 -4.23
N GLU A 7 -17.59 -9.72 -3.62
CA GLU A 7 -18.75 -9.82 -2.74
C GLU A 7 -18.35 -9.26 -1.37
N TYR A 8 -18.56 -7.96 -1.20
CA TYR A 8 -18.34 -7.28 0.08
C TYR A 8 -19.29 -7.86 1.15
N PRO A 9 -18.80 -8.05 2.39
CA PRO A 9 -19.65 -8.46 3.51
C PRO A 9 -20.88 -7.55 3.65
N THR A 10 -22.03 -8.11 4.03
CA THR A 10 -23.30 -7.35 4.03
C THR A 10 -23.53 -6.50 5.27
N LEU A 11 -22.88 -6.81 6.40
CA LEU A 11 -23.15 -6.23 7.72
C LEU A 11 -21.86 -5.80 8.42
N TYR A 12 -22.01 -5.01 9.50
CA TYR A 12 -20.96 -4.61 10.44
C TYR A 12 -19.85 -3.75 9.81
N TRP A 13 -20.28 -2.74 9.06
CA TRP A 13 -19.41 -1.69 8.57
C TRP A 13 -19.37 -0.50 9.51
N HIS A 14 -18.17 0.04 9.73
CA HIS A 14 -17.94 1.16 10.62
C HIS A 14 -17.23 2.26 9.86
N CYS A 15 -17.60 3.50 10.12
CA CYS A 15 -16.97 4.68 9.52
C CYS A 15 -16.67 5.72 10.59
N ALA A 16 -15.41 6.16 10.62
CA ALA A 16 -14.94 7.26 11.46
C ALA A 16 -14.44 8.40 10.59
N VAL A 17 -14.92 9.60 10.87
CA VAL A 17 -14.51 10.81 10.18
C VAL A 17 -14.02 11.83 11.19
N LYS A 18 -12.85 12.43 10.95
CA LYS A 18 -12.35 13.60 11.64
C LYS A 18 -12.54 14.82 10.74
N PRO A 19 -13.55 15.67 11.00
CA PRO A 19 -13.78 16.88 10.21
C PRO A 19 -12.58 17.82 10.26
N PHE A 20 -12.40 18.64 9.23
CA PHE A 20 -11.35 19.65 9.22
C PHE A 20 -11.49 20.61 10.41
N GLY A 21 -10.40 20.77 11.18
CA GLY A 21 -10.40 21.59 12.40
C GLY A 21 -11.06 20.92 13.61
N GLY A 22 -11.59 19.70 13.48
CA GLY A 22 -12.14 18.93 14.59
C GLY A 22 -11.04 18.20 15.37
N GLU A 23 -11.16 18.17 16.69
CA GLU A 23 -10.21 17.45 17.55
C GLU A 23 -10.49 15.94 17.62
N THR A 24 -11.76 15.54 17.48
CA THR A 24 -12.24 14.17 17.68
C THR A 24 -12.89 13.55 16.44
N TYR A 25 -12.86 12.22 16.34
CA TYR A 25 -13.62 11.50 15.33
C TYR A 25 -15.11 11.46 15.66
N VAL A 26 -15.92 11.62 14.63
CA VAL A 26 -17.34 11.29 14.60
C VAL A 26 -17.48 9.89 13.99
N VAL A 27 -18.22 9.01 14.67
CA VAL A 27 -18.25 7.58 14.33
C VAL A 27 -19.67 7.10 14.12
N THR A 28 -19.88 6.32 13.05
CA THR A 28 -21.06 5.49 12.85
C THR A 28 -20.62 4.03 12.76
N ASP A 29 -21.39 3.14 13.37
CA ASP A 29 -21.04 1.73 13.52
C ASP A 29 -22.17 0.85 13.01
N ASP A 30 -21.86 -0.42 12.76
CA ASP A 30 -22.82 -1.48 12.45
C ASP A 30 -23.72 -1.21 11.22
N LEU A 31 -23.22 -0.44 10.24
CA LEU A 31 -23.92 -0.21 8.97
C LEU A 31 -24.00 -1.51 8.15
N CYS A 32 -25.08 -1.67 7.39
CA CYS A 32 -25.07 -2.61 6.28
C CYS A 32 -24.27 -2.02 5.10
N PHE A 33 -23.79 -2.88 4.19
CA PHE A 33 -22.98 -2.41 3.06
C PHE A 33 -23.76 -1.45 2.15
N GLU A 34 -25.07 -1.68 1.97
CA GLU A 34 -25.92 -0.80 1.18
C GLU A 34 -26.02 0.60 1.81
N ASP A 35 -26.22 0.68 3.13
CA ASP A 35 -26.23 1.94 3.87
C ASP A 35 -24.89 2.65 3.78
N LEU A 36 -23.78 1.94 3.98
CA LEU A 36 -22.43 2.47 3.82
C LEU A 36 -22.24 3.07 2.42
N GLN A 37 -22.70 2.35 1.39
CA GLN A 37 -22.61 2.80 0.00
C GLN A 37 -23.42 4.08 -0.22
N GLN A 38 -24.69 4.08 0.16
CA GLN A 38 -25.60 5.20 -0.11
C GLN A 38 -25.27 6.45 0.73
N GLN A 39 -24.89 6.26 2.00
CA GLN A 39 -24.76 7.36 2.95
C GLN A 39 -23.35 7.97 2.97
N ILE A 40 -22.31 7.21 2.64
CA ILE A 40 -20.91 7.64 2.79
C ILE A 40 -20.15 7.53 1.48
N VAL A 41 -20.07 6.33 0.91
CA VAL A 41 -19.17 6.06 -0.23
C VAL A 41 -19.59 6.82 -1.49
N GLN A 42 -20.86 6.69 -1.90
CA GLN A 42 -21.35 7.34 -3.12
C GLN A 42 -21.31 8.87 -3.01
N PRO A 43 -21.77 9.50 -1.91
CA PRO A 43 -21.61 10.93 -1.71
C PRO A 43 -20.15 11.39 -1.72
N TRP A 44 -19.25 10.66 -1.05
CA TRP A 44 -17.81 10.95 -1.05
C TRP A 44 -17.26 11.00 -2.47
N LEU A 45 -17.49 9.95 -3.24
CA LEU A 45 -17.01 9.82 -4.62
C LEU A 45 -17.57 10.91 -5.55
N GLN A 46 -18.80 11.36 -5.29
CA GLN A 46 -19.46 12.40 -6.07
C GLN A 46 -19.08 13.82 -5.59
N SER A 47 -18.16 13.96 -4.64
CA SER A 47 -17.82 15.24 -4.01
C SER A 47 -19.04 15.97 -3.42
N ARG A 48 -20.02 15.22 -2.91
CA ARG A 48 -21.25 15.73 -2.29
C ARG A 48 -21.12 15.73 -0.77
N LEU A 49 -21.91 16.59 -0.13
CA LEU A 49 -22.09 16.57 1.32
C LEU A 49 -22.72 15.25 1.75
N PHE A 50 -22.26 14.72 2.87
CA PHE A 50 -22.80 13.50 3.48
C PHE A 50 -22.82 13.63 5.00
N THR A 51 -23.49 12.71 5.68
CA THR A 51 -23.68 12.79 7.14
C THR A 51 -23.11 11.57 7.83
N VAL A 52 -22.31 11.78 8.87
CA VAL A 52 -21.83 10.72 9.76
C VAL A 52 -22.31 11.04 11.18
N ALA A 53 -23.11 10.14 11.76
CA ALA A 53 -23.74 10.32 13.08
C ALA A 53 -24.36 11.71 13.32
N GLY A 54 -25.07 12.24 12.31
CA GLY A 54 -25.72 13.55 12.37
C GLY A 54 -24.82 14.76 12.05
N THR A 55 -23.51 14.56 11.89
CA THR A 55 -22.57 15.63 11.50
C THR A 55 -22.43 15.69 9.98
N VAL A 56 -22.65 16.86 9.38
CA VAL A 56 -22.48 17.07 7.93
C VAL A 56 -21.00 17.21 7.60
N ILE A 57 -20.53 16.39 6.66
CA ILE A 57 -19.15 16.31 6.18
C ILE A 57 -19.10 16.76 4.72
N SER A 58 -18.10 17.59 4.40
CA SER A 58 -17.77 17.93 3.01
C SER A 58 -16.51 17.20 2.56
N SER A 59 -16.61 16.38 1.52
CA SER A 59 -15.48 15.68 0.90
C SER A 59 -14.60 16.59 0.03
N THR A 60 -15.04 17.82 -0.28
CA THR A 60 -14.22 18.79 -1.04
C THR A 60 -13.04 19.35 -0.25
N ASN A 61 -13.08 19.23 1.08
CA ASN A 61 -12.00 19.69 1.94
C ASN A 61 -10.97 18.56 2.03
N GLN A 62 -9.85 18.69 1.31
CA GLN A 62 -8.71 17.75 1.26
C GLN A 62 -8.05 17.44 2.62
N SER A 63 -8.60 17.98 3.71
CA SER A 63 -8.07 17.96 5.06
C SER A 63 -8.91 17.12 6.04
N VAL A 64 -9.87 16.33 5.53
CA VAL A 64 -10.70 15.43 6.34
C VAL A 64 -10.04 14.06 6.40
N GLU A 65 -9.86 13.52 7.61
CA GLU A 65 -9.44 12.12 7.78
C GLU A 65 -10.67 11.23 7.86
N ILE A 66 -10.78 10.25 6.98
CA ILE A 66 -11.86 9.26 6.96
C ILE A 66 -11.27 7.86 7.06
N ARG A 67 -11.92 6.98 7.81
CA ARG A 67 -11.62 5.56 7.89
C ARG A 67 -12.89 4.75 7.80
N ILE A 68 -12.86 3.68 7.00
CA ILE A 68 -13.93 2.70 6.87
C ILE A 68 -13.34 1.33 7.19
N SER A 69 -13.92 0.65 8.17
CA SER A 69 -13.51 -0.71 8.53
C SER A 69 -14.69 -1.68 8.49
N HIS A 70 -14.37 -2.96 8.36
CA HIS A 70 -15.30 -4.07 8.50
C HIS A 70 -14.85 -5.02 9.60
N THR A 71 -15.81 -5.52 10.38
CA THR A 71 -15.59 -6.53 11.42
C THR A 71 -16.55 -7.71 11.24
N SER A 72 -16.18 -8.90 11.69
CA SER A 72 -17.07 -10.08 11.64
C SER A 72 -18.20 -10.05 12.69
N GLN A 73 -18.20 -9.06 13.59
CA GLN A 73 -19.11 -8.94 14.73
C GLN A 73 -19.49 -7.46 14.92
N PRO A 74 -20.62 -7.17 15.58
CA PRO A 74 -21.04 -5.79 15.81
C PRO A 74 -20.19 -5.07 16.86
N GLN A 75 -20.26 -3.74 16.88
CA GLN A 75 -19.59 -2.83 17.82
C GLN A 75 -19.70 -3.29 19.28
N LYS A 76 -20.87 -3.80 19.68
CA LYS A 76 -21.15 -4.25 21.05
C LYS A 76 -20.22 -5.39 21.53
N ALA A 77 -19.73 -6.23 20.62
CA ALA A 77 -18.80 -7.31 20.96
C ALA A 77 -17.44 -6.77 21.42
N PHE A 78 -16.90 -5.80 20.69
CA PHE A 78 -15.66 -5.09 21.00
C PHE A 78 -15.76 -4.33 22.32
N ARG A 79 -16.91 -3.68 22.56
CA ARG A 79 -17.18 -3.04 23.86
C ARG A 79 -17.11 -4.05 25.00
N LYS A 80 -17.78 -5.19 24.91
CA LYS A 80 -17.72 -6.20 25.98
C LYS A 80 -16.28 -6.65 26.25
N ARG A 81 -15.51 -6.94 25.21
CA ARG A 81 -14.09 -7.33 25.34
C ARG A 81 -13.27 -6.27 26.09
N ALA A 82 -13.40 -5.00 25.68
CA ALA A 82 -12.71 -3.87 26.32
C ALA A 82 -13.03 -3.72 27.81
N TYR A 83 -14.27 -3.98 28.21
CA TYR A 83 -14.70 -3.88 29.61
C TYR A 83 -14.22 -5.07 30.47
N PHE A 84 -14.15 -6.28 29.91
CA PHE A 84 -13.86 -7.49 30.68
C PHE A 84 -12.38 -7.92 30.62
N ASP A 85 -11.61 -7.49 29.62
CA ASP A 85 -10.21 -7.88 29.46
C ASP A 85 -9.32 -6.74 28.88
N PRO A 86 -9.13 -5.63 29.60
CA PRO A 86 -8.30 -4.52 29.14
C PRO A 86 -6.80 -4.82 29.17
N LEU A 87 -6.36 -5.87 29.88
CA LEU A 87 -4.94 -6.20 30.05
C LEU A 87 -4.32 -6.84 28.80
N ASN A 88 -5.14 -7.41 27.92
CA ASN A 88 -4.71 -8.01 26.66
C ASN A 88 -4.89 -7.07 25.45
N MET A 89 -5.12 -5.78 25.69
CA MET A 89 -5.24 -4.76 24.63
C MET A 89 -3.88 -4.15 24.28
N SER A 90 -3.67 -3.91 22.99
CA SER A 90 -2.57 -3.11 22.44
C SER A 90 -2.65 -1.65 22.89
N SER A 91 -1.52 -0.95 22.81
CA SER A 91 -1.42 0.47 23.16
C SER A 91 -2.40 1.37 22.37
N ILE A 92 -2.74 0.99 21.13
CA ILE A 92 -3.65 1.75 20.26
C ILE A 92 -5.12 1.53 20.67
N GLU A 93 -5.49 0.30 21.03
CA GLU A 93 -6.82 -0.02 21.57
C GLU A 93 -7.04 0.70 22.90
N LEU A 94 -6.03 0.71 23.78
CA LEU A 94 -6.06 1.45 25.05
C LEU A 94 -6.29 2.95 24.85
N ALA A 95 -5.61 3.57 23.87
CA ALA A 95 -5.83 4.98 23.51
C ALA A 95 -7.26 5.26 23.01
N SER A 96 -7.91 4.24 22.44
CA SER A 96 -9.26 4.31 21.89
C SER A 96 -10.36 4.09 22.95
N LEU A 97 -10.02 3.68 24.18
CA LEU A 97 -11.01 3.47 25.27
C LEU A 97 -11.77 4.75 25.66
N SER A 98 -11.19 5.92 25.39
CA SER A 98 -11.86 7.22 25.54
C SER A 98 -13.10 7.36 24.65
N ASN A 99 -13.14 6.63 23.53
CA ASN A 99 -14.29 6.49 22.66
C ASN A 99 -14.35 5.06 22.10
N TYR A 100 -15.02 4.16 22.83
CA TYR A 100 -15.16 2.74 22.50
C TYR A 100 -15.73 2.45 21.09
N ARG A 101 -16.33 3.45 20.43
CA ARG A 101 -16.81 3.35 19.04
C ARG A 101 -15.68 3.28 18.03
N LEU A 102 -14.47 3.69 18.41
CA LEU A 102 -13.28 3.56 17.56
C LEU A 102 -12.67 2.16 17.57
N LEU A 103 -13.05 1.28 18.52
CA LEU A 103 -12.47 -0.07 18.59
C LEU A 103 -12.70 -0.88 17.31
N PRO A 104 -13.92 -0.94 16.72
CA PRO A 104 -14.10 -1.62 15.43
C PRO A 104 -13.33 -0.98 14.27
N ILE A 105 -13.03 0.32 14.33
CA ILE A 105 -12.22 1.03 13.33
C ILE A 105 -10.74 0.61 13.42
N VAL A 106 -10.25 0.40 14.64
CA VAL A 106 -8.85 0.02 14.91
C VAL A 106 -8.62 -1.48 14.74
N GLU A 107 -9.55 -2.32 15.21
CA GLU A 107 -9.43 -3.79 15.16
C GLU A 107 -9.94 -4.38 13.84
N GLY A 108 -10.84 -3.67 13.14
CA GLY A 108 -11.43 -4.14 11.89
C GLY A 108 -10.46 -4.10 10.72
N LYS A 109 -10.80 -4.84 9.66
CA LYS A 109 -10.08 -4.74 8.39
C LYS A 109 -10.41 -3.40 7.75
N ASP A 110 -9.39 -2.60 7.46
CA ASP A 110 -9.53 -1.31 6.77
C ASP A 110 -9.90 -1.53 5.30
N TYR A 111 -10.90 -0.80 4.82
CA TYR A 111 -11.42 -0.78 3.44
C TYR A 111 -11.53 0.66 2.89
N THR A 112 -10.97 1.63 3.60
CA THR A 112 -11.08 3.06 3.27
C THR A 112 -10.59 3.32 1.85
N PHE A 113 -9.44 2.74 1.51
CA PHE A 113 -8.83 2.88 0.21
C PHE A 113 -9.70 2.28 -0.90
N GLU A 114 -10.08 1.02 -0.71
CA GLU A 114 -10.86 0.20 -1.63
C GLU A 114 -12.23 0.83 -1.93
N LEU A 115 -12.87 1.46 -0.95
CA LEU A 115 -14.20 2.02 -1.14
C LEU A 115 -14.20 3.46 -1.65
N LEU A 116 -13.27 4.29 -1.18
CA LEU A 116 -13.31 5.73 -1.43
C LEU A 116 -12.33 6.22 -2.48
N PHE A 117 -11.28 5.44 -2.77
CA PHE A 117 -10.16 5.90 -3.59
C PHE A 117 -9.87 4.97 -4.77
N SER A 118 -10.21 3.68 -4.69
CA SER A 118 -10.04 2.72 -5.79
C SER A 118 -10.89 3.06 -7.03
N ARG A 119 -12.09 3.65 -6.83
CA ARG A 119 -13.03 3.97 -7.92
C ARG A 119 -12.59 5.09 -8.85
N ASN A 120 -11.44 5.69 -8.58
CA ASN A 120 -10.74 6.49 -9.56
C ASN A 120 -9.84 5.60 -10.43
N THR A 121 -10.40 4.51 -10.97
CA THR A 121 -9.95 3.86 -12.22
C THR A 121 -10.20 4.79 -13.41
N GLY A 122 -9.81 6.06 -13.30
CA GLY A 122 -9.30 6.74 -14.49
C GLY A 122 -8.30 5.78 -15.09
N SER A 123 -8.64 5.25 -16.27
CA SER A 123 -7.87 4.35 -17.15
C SER A 123 -6.46 4.22 -16.63
N VAL A 124 -5.99 3.03 -16.26
CA VAL A 124 -4.54 2.79 -16.07
C VAL A 124 -3.83 3.50 -17.20
N THR A 125 -3.21 4.65 -16.92
CA THR A 125 -2.63 5.44 -17.99
C THR A 125 -1.21 4.92 -18.14
N ASN A 126 -0.71 4.85 -19.37
CA ASN A 126 0.73 4.67 -19.58
C ASN A 126 1.53 5.70 -18.75
N ALA A 127 0.95 6.88 -18.46
CA ALA A 127 1.56 7.90 -17.61
C ALA A 127 1.77 7.44 -16.15
N ASP A 128 0.86 6.68 -15.55
CA ASP A 128 1.01 6.18 -14.17
C ASP A 128 2.13 5.12 -14.10
N THR A 129 2.15 4.17 -15.03
CA THR A 129 3.25 3.18 -15.12
C THR A 129 4.60 3.86 -15.39
N MET A 130 4.63 4.87 -16.27
CA MET A 130 5.83 5.68 -16.52
C MET A 130 6.25 6.49 -15.28
N LEU A 131 5.30 6.95 -14.47
CA LEU A 131 5.56 7.67 -13.23
C LEU A 131 6.23 6.76 -12.19
N VAL A 132 5.73 5.53 -12.01
CA VAL A 132 6.37 4.53 -11.12
C VAL A 132 7.82 4.31 -11.52
N GLU A 133 8.08 4.01 -12.80
CA GLU A 133 9.44 3.82 -13.30
C GLU A 133 10.31 5.06 -13.08
N LYS A 134 9.78 6.25 -13.36
CA LYS A 134 10.50 7.52 -13.18
C LYS A 134 10.85 7.77 -11.72
N VAL A 135 9.97 7.42 -10.79
CA VAL A 135 10.25 7.49 -9.34
C VAL A 135 11.38 6.52 -8.99
N CYS A 136 11.30 5.26 -9.41
CA CYS A 136 12.35 4.27 -9.17
C CYS A 136 13.72 4.73 -9.70
N ARG A 137 13.78 5.26 -10.92
CA ARG A 137 15.02 5.79 -11.54
C ARG A 137 15.63 6.97 -10.79
N ARG A 138 14.85 7.68 -9.98
CA ARG A 138 15.28 8.92 -9.31
C ARG A 138 15.35 8.79 -7.79
N ILE A 139 15.09 7.62 -7.24
CA ILE A 139 14.97 7.43 -5.80
C ILE A 139 16.27 7.77 -5.05
N SER A 140 17.43 7.51 -5.65
CA SER A 140 18.73 7.88 -5.06
C SER A 140 18.92 9.40 -4.93
N HIS A 141 18.27 10.22 -5.75
CA HIS A 141 18.26 11.67 -5.57
C HIS A 141 17.47 12.08 -4.32
N SER A 142 16.31 11.45 -4.08
CA SER A 142 15.53 11.68 -2.86
C SER A 142 16.32 11.26 -1.62
N ALA A 143 16.96 10.08 -1.66
CA ALA A 143 17.80 9.58 -0.57
C ALA A 143 18.97 10.53 -0.26
N ARG A 144 19.66 11.06 -1.27
CA ARG A 144 20.78 12.00 -1.11
C ARG A 144 20.39 13.28 -0.35
N ILE A 145 19.17 13.79 -0.55
CA ILE A 145 18.68 14.97 0.17
C ILE A 145 18.47 14.64 1.65
N LEU A 146 17.92 13.47 1.96
CA LEU A 146 17.65 13.04 3.33
C LEU A 146 18.93 12.63 4.08
N ALA A 147 19.94 12.15 3.36
CA ALA A 147 21.27 11.84 3.90
C ALA A 147 22.10 13.11 4.18
N ASN A 148 21.95 14.16 3.36
CA ASN A 148 22.73 15.40 3.46
C ASN A 148 21.89 16.57 4.01
N ARG A 149 21.45 16.45 5.27
CA ARG A 149 20.60 17.46 5.90
C ARG A 149 21.40 18.72 6.25
N GLN A 150 20.93 19.87 5.80
CA GLN A 150 21.60 21.18 6.00
C GLN A 150 21.58 21.69 7.45
N ARG A 151 20.69 21.16 8.31
CA ARG A 151 20.54 21.63 9.70
C ARG A 151 21.41 20.79 10.63
N LYS A 152 22.27 21.44 11.41
CA LYS A 152 23.34 20.85 12.22
C LYS A 152 22.89 19.75 13.21
N ASP A 153 21.67 19.85 13.73
CA ASP A 153 21.16 18.93 14.78
C ASP A 153 20.16 17.90 14.24
N LYS A 154 20.09 17.72 12.92
CA LYS A 154 19.16 16.78 12.31
C LYS A 154 19.86 15.47 11.93
N VAL A 155 19.42 14.38 12.56
CA VAL A 155 19.85 13.02 12.21
C VAL A 155 19.50 12.76 10.73
N PRO A 156 20.48 12.36 9.90
CA PRO A 156 20.25 12.03 8.50
C PRO A 156 19.53 10.69 8.37
N TYR A 157 18.73 10.56 7.30
CA TYR A 157 18.25 9.24 6.87
C TYR A 157 19.36 8.60 6.04
N GLN A 158 19.98 7.54 6.55
CA GLN A 158 21.03 6.81 5.85
C GLN A 158 20.43 5.54 5.26
N VAL A 159 20.67 5.31 3.97
CA VAL A 159 20.30 4.06 3.31
C VAL A 159 21.44 3.06 3.49
N GLN A 160 21.21 2.05 4.32
CA GLN A 160 22.20 1.03 4.68
C GLN A 160 21.89 -0.34 4.07
N ASP A 161 20.63 -0.60 3.73
CA ASP A 161 20.19 -1.84 3.10
C ASP A 161 18.99 -1.65 2.17
N GLU A 162 18.39 -2.77 1.73
CA GLU A 162 17.24 -2.76 0.82
C GLU A 162 15.95 -2.27 1.47
N TYR A 163 15.79 -2.49 2.78
CA TYR A 163 14.60 -2.08 3.53
C TYR A 163 14.53 -0.56 3.65
N ASP A 164 15.67 0.11 3.85
CA ASP A 164 15.72 1.57 3.81
C ASP A 164 15.31 2.12 2.43
N VAL A 165 15.72 1.48 1.33
CA VAL A 165 15.29 1.91 -0.01
C VAL A 165 13.80 1.66 -0.19
N GLN A 166 13.30 0.52 0.32
CA GLN A 166 11.89 0.12 0.24
C GLN A 166 11.00 1.12 0.96
N ASP A 167 11.30 1.48 2.21
CA ASP A 167 10.54 2.44 3.01
C ASP A 167 10.45 3.80 2.30
N LEU A 168 11.58 4.29 1.80
CA LEU A 168 11.64 5.57 1.08
C LEU A 168 10.84 5.51 -0.23
N LEU A 169 10.99 4.42 -1.00
CA LEU A 169 10.29 4.24 -2.26
C LEU A 169 8.78 4.14 -2.04
N HIS A 170 8.35 3.38 -1.04
CA HIS A 170 6.94 3.25 -0.66
C HIS A 170 6.34 4.61 -0.30
N ALA A 171 7.02 5.38 0.55
CA ALA A 171 6.58 6.72 0.94
C ALA A 171 6.41 7.67 -0.26
N VAL A 172 7.37 7.67 -1.20
CA VAL A 172 7.31 8.52 -2.40
C VAL A 172 6.22 8.06 -3.35
N LEU A 173 6.06 6.76 -3.57
CA LEU A 173 5.02 6.21 -4.44
C LEU A 173 3.62 6.54 -3.89
N ARG A 174 3.40 6.37 -2.59
CA ARG A 174 2.13 6.73 -1.93
C ARG A 174 1.80 8.21 -2.01
N ALA A 175 2.80 9.09 -2.12
CA ALA A 175 2.58 10.52 -2.30
C ALA A 175 2.04 10.88 -3.70
N HIS A 176 2.27 10.02 -4.69
CA HIS A 176 1.95 10.28 -6.10
C HIS A 176 0.82 9.42 -6.66
N LEU A 177 0.72 8.17 -6.21
CA LEU A 177 -0.22 7.21 -6.75
C LEU A 177 -1.53 7.25 -5.98
N LYS A 178 -2.61 7.19 -6.75
CA LYS A 178 -3.97 6.99 -6.24
C LYS A 178 -4.31 5.52 -5.98
N TYR A 179 -3.37 4.60 -6.22
CA TYR A 179 -3.54 3.14 -6.20
C TYR A 179 -3.09 2.53 -4.87
N SER A 180 -3.53 1.30 -4.58
CA SER A 180 -3.05 0.60 -3.39
C SER A 180 -1.59 0.20 -3.62
N VAL A 181 -0.73 0.63 -2.71
CA VAL A 181 0.70 0.27 -2.70
C VAL A 181 0.91 -0.65 -1.51
N GLN A 182 0.97 -1.95 -1.78
CA GLN A 182 1.10 -2.97 -0.74
C GLN A 182 2.54 -3.44 -0.62
N GLU A 183 2.91 -3.81 0.59
CA GLU A 183 4.08 -4.63 0.87
C GLU A 183 3.59 -6.08 0.98
N ASP A 184 4.26 -7.04 0.34
CA ASP A 184 3.91 -8.48 0.38
C ASP A 184 2.64 -8.91 -0.42
N PRO A 185 2.68 -8.89 -1.77
CA PRO A 185 1.53 -9.23 -2.63
C PRO A 185 1.17 -10.72 -2.73
N LEU A 186 2.11 -11.61 -2.40
CA LEU A 186 1.94 -13.03 -2.69
C LEU A 186 1.18 -13.69 -1.55
N GLN A 187 -0.14 -13.86 -1.76
CA GLN A 187 -1.01 -14.59 -0.83
C GLN A 187 -0.35 -15.89 -0.38
N LYS A 188 -0.31 -16.10 0.95
CA LYS A 188 0.22 -17.31 1.59
C LYS A 188 -0.53 -18.54 1.08
N VAL A 189 -0.05 -19.16 0.02
CA VAL A 189 -0.47 -20.51 -0.35
C VAL A 189 0.01 -21.44 0.76
N VAL A 190 -0.94 -22.08 1.45
CA VAL A 190 -0.72 -23.04 2.53
C VAL A 190 0.32 -24.07 2.09
N GLY A 191 1.44 -24.16 2.82
CA GLY A 191 2.47 -25.19 2.61
C GLY A 191 3.75 -24.76 1.87
N THR A 192 3.88 -23.51 1.45
CA THR A 192 5.11 -22.98 0.82
C THR A 192 5.67 -21.78 1.59
N ARG A 193 7.01 -21.63 1.64
CA ARG A 193 7.61 -20.37 2.11
C ARG A 193 7.06 -19.25 1.22
N ALA A 194 6.40 -18.27 1.82
CA ALA A 194 5.95 -17.07 1.14
C ALA A 194 7.18 -16.38 0.54
N GLY A 195 7.35 -16.49 -0.77
CA GLY A 195 8.24 -15.58 -1.48
C GLY A 195 7.53 -14.24 -1.59
N ARG A 196 8.26 -13.15 -1.39
CA ARG A 196 7.71 -11.80 -1.22
C ARG A 196 8.39 -10.89 -2.21
N ALA A 197 7.60 -10.16 -3.00
CA ALA A 197 8.11 -8.96 -3.66
C ALA A 197 8.03 -7.79 -2.67
N ASP A 198 8.95 -6.84 -2.80
CA ASP A 198 9.06 -5.74 -1.83
C ASP A 198 7.86 -4.78 -1.90
N ILE A 199 7.43 -4.41 -3.12
CA ILE A 199 6.26 -3.55 -3.33
C ILE A 199 5.39 -4.08 -4.47
N SER A 200 4.07 -4.00 -4.31
CA SER A 200 3.10 -4.25 -5.37
C SER A 200 2.12 -3.10 -5.56
N ILE A 201 1.71 -2.94 -6.81
CA ILE A 201 0.66 -2.01 -7.22
C ILE A 201 -0.29 -2.81 -8.12
N GLU A 202 -1.25 -3.48 -7.50
CA GLU A 202 -2.17 -4.42 -8.16
C GLU A 202 -2.95 -3.78 -9.32
N ASP A 203 -3.44 -2.55 -9.12
CA ASP A 203 -4.15 -1.78 -10.14
C ASP A 203 -3.33 -1.59 -11.43
N LEU A 204 -2.01 -1.41 -11.29
CA LEU A 204 -1.08 -1.25 -12.41
C LEU A 204 -0.52 -2.59 -12.90
N GLY A 205 -0.70 -3.67 -12.15
CA GLY A 205 -0.03 -4.95 -12.38
C GLY A 205 1.48 -4.85 -12.25
N ILE A 206 1.98 -3.98 -11.37
CA ILE A 206 3.42 -3.76 -11.17
C ILE A 206 3.88 -4.46 -9.89
N LEU A 207 4.96 -5.24 -10.01
CA LEU A 207 5.80 -5.62 -8.88
C LEU A 207 7.11 -4.83 -8.94
N ILE A 208 7.60 -4.43 -7.78
CA ILE A 208 8.92 -3.83 -7.62
C ILE A 208 9.72 -4.74 -6.71
N GLU A 209 10.87 -5.17 -7.21
CA GLU A 209 11.87 -5.92 -6.47
C GLU A 209 13.10 -5.03 -6.28
N LEU A 210 13.57 -4.89 -5.05
CA LEU A 210 14.72 -4.09 -4.69
C LEU A 210 15.93 -4.97 -4.42
N LYS A 211 17.10 -4.47 -4.83
CA LYS A 211 18.40 -5.01 -4.46
C LYS A 211 19.32 -3.86 -4.08
N TYR A 212 19.95 -3.98 -2.91
CA TYR A 212 20.98 -3.05 -2.47
C TYR A 212 22.37 -3.61 -2.77
N VAL A 213 23.17 -2.86 -3.53
CA VAL A 213 24.56 -3.22 -3.85
C VAL A 213 25.48 -2.76 -2.74
N ARG A 214 26.19 -3.72 -2.12
CA ARG A 214 27.25 -3.43 -1.13
C ARG A 214 28.64 -3.38 -1.75
N GLY A 215 28.78 -3.88 -2.98
CA GLY A 215 30.04 -3.82 -3.71
C GLY A 215 30.07 -4.72 -4.95
N PRO A 216 31.25 -4.81 -5.59
CA PRO A 216 31.38 -5.35 -6.94
C PRO A 216 31.02 -6.83 -7.10
N ASN A 217 31.07 -7.60 -6.00
CA ASN A 217 30.83 -9.04 -6.03
C ASN A 217 29.34 -9.41 -5.93
N ASP A 218 28.45 -8.44 -5.69
CA ASP A 218 27.02 -8.70 -5.56
C ASP A 218 26.33 -8.97 -6.90
N GLN A 219 26.95 -8.63 -8.03
CA GLN A 219 26.39 -8.86 -9.37
C GLN A 219 25.93 -10.31 -9.59
N LYS A 220 26.76 -11.29 -9.23
CA LYS A 220 26.40 -12.72 -9.37
C LYS A 220 25.22 -13.10 -8.47
N LYS A 221 25.15 -12.54 -7.25
CA LYS A 221 24.04 -12.80 -6.33
C LYS A 221 22.74 -12.22 -6.88
N ILE A 222 22.80 -11.02 -7.43
CA ILE A 222 21.67 -10.33 -8.05
C ILE A 222 21.15 -11.13 -9.25
N SER A 223 22.00 -11.58 -10.16
CA SER A 223 21.57 -12.42 -11.30
C SER A 223 20.92 -13.74 -10.88
N ASN A 224 21.42 -14.35 -9.79
CA ASN A 224 20.84 -15.58 -9.24
C ASN A 224 19.47 -15.33 -8.60
N ALA A 225 19.31 -14.23 -7.85
CA ALA A 225 18.05 -13.83 -7.26
C ALA A 225 17.00 -13.55 -8.35
N PHE A 226 17.38 -12.77 -9.37
CA PHE A 226 16.53 -12.44 -10.51
C PHE A 226 15.84 -13.67 -11.13
N SER A 227 16.58 -14.76 -11.33
CA SER A 227 16.02 -16.00 -11.91
C SER A 227 14.97 -16.66 -11.00
N GLN A 228 15.16 -16.59 -9.67
CA GLN A 228 14.22 -17.12 -8.69
C GLN A 228 12.96 -16.24 -8.64
N ASP A 229 13.15 -14.93 -8.68
CA ASP A 229 12.11 -13.91 -8.62
C ASP A 229 11.18 -14.01 -9.84
N LEU A 230 11.71 -14.22 -11.05
CA LEU A 230 10.89 -14.47 -12.25
C LEU A 230 9.91 -15.64 -12.08
N VAL A 231 10.39 -16.75 -11.50
CA VAL A 231 9.57 -17.96 -11.29
C VAL A 231 8.53 -17.71 -10.21
N LEU A 232 8.93 -17.07 -9.12
CA LEU A 232 8.06 -16.76 -7.99
C LEU A 232 6.94 -15.79 -8.41
N TYR A 233 7.29 -14.69 -9.07
CA TYR A 233 6.39 -13.60 -9.40
C TYR A 233 5.46 -13.90 -10.56
N SER A 234 5.82 -14.84 -11.46
CA SER A 234 4.90 -15.31 -12.51
C SER A 234 3.58 -15.90 -11.97
N ARG A 235 3.54 -16.27 -10.67
CA ARG A 235 2.34 -16.76 -9.99
C ARG A 235 1.38 -15.65 -9.55
N TRP A 236 1.82 -14.40 -9.47
CA TRP A 236 0.97 -13.28 -9.06
C TRP A 236 0.04 -12.88 -10.21
N VAL A 237 -1.26 -13.17 -10.09
CA VAL A 237 -2.27 -12.99 -11.18
C VAL A 237 -2.28 -11.59 -11.80
N PRO A 238 -2.13 -10.48 -11.06
CA PRO A 238 -2.09 -9.15 -11.64
C PRO A 238 -0.82 -8.79 -12.43
N LEU A 239 0.27 -9.59 -12.33
CA LEU A 239 1.58 -9.23 -12.90
C LEU A 239 1.50 -8.89 -14.41
N LYS A 240 1.88 -7.65 -14.74
CA LYS A 240 2.13 -7.13 -16.10
C LYS A 240 3.57 -6.66 -16.25
N THR A 241 4.14 -6.05 -15.21
CA THR A 241 5.51 -5.53 -15.23
C THR A 241 6.23 -5.81 -13.92
N LEU A 242 7.45 -6.33 -14.01
CA LEU A 242 8.40 -6.43 -12.90
C LEU A 242 9.46 -5.32 -13.06
N LEU A 243 9.51 -4.40 -12.11
CA LEU A 243 10.56 -3.40 -11.98
C LEU A 243 11.62 -3.95 -11.03
N PHE A 244 12.79 -4.29 -11.56
CA PHE A 244 13.89 -4.83 -10.78
C PHE A 244 14.91 -3.73 -10.50
N VAL A 245 14.78 -3.08 -9.34
CA VAL A 245 15.50 -1.86 -8.97
C VAL A 245 16.78 -2.22 -8.21
N ILE A 246 17.92 -1.85 -8.76
CA ILE A 246 19.24 -2.10 -8.21
C ILE A 246 19.80 -0.77 -7.70
N TYR A 247 19.68 -0.57 -6.41
CA TYR A 247 20.16 0.62 -5.72
C TYR A 247 21.67 0.55 -5.47
N ASN A 248 22.34 1.68 -5.68
CA ASN A 248 23.80 1.82 -5.59
C ASN A 248 24.53 0.99 -6.67
N SER A 249 23.89 0.86 -7.83
CA SER A 249 24.34 0.04 -8.97
C SER A 249 25.74 0.38 -9.49
N SER A 250 26.21 1.62 -9.32
CA SER A 250 27.54 2.08 -9.73
C SER A 250 28.70 1.32 -9.07
N ASP A 251 28.44 0.63 -7.95
CA ASP A 251 29.45 -0.14 -7.22
C ASP A 251 29.63 -1.57 -7.78
N LEU A 252 28.84 -1.97 -8.78
CA LEU A 252 29.01 -3.23 -9.50
C LEU A 252 30.16 -3.15 -10.52
N ARG A 253 30.69 -4.31 -10.92
CA ARG A 253 31.79 -4.36 -11.92
C ARG A 253 31.30 -4.06 -13.33
N ASP A 254 30.11 -4.56 -13.66
CA ASP A 254 29.51 -4.45 -14.99
C ASP A 254 27.98 -4.35 -14.80
N PRO A 255 27.49 -3.22 -14.26
CA PRO A 255 26.05 -3.03 -14.02
C PRO A 255 25.24 -3.06 -15.32
N GLU A 256 25.81 -2.60 -16.44
CA GLU A 256 25.16 -2.55 -17.75
C GLU A 256 24.77 -3.95 -18.27
N ALA A 257 25.55 -4.99 -17.96
CA ALA A 257 25.17 -6.37 -18.29
C ALA A 257 23.84 -6.81 -17.65
N LEU A 258 23.42 -6.20 -16.53
CA LEU A 258 22.11 -6.47 -15.93
C LEU A 258 20.97 -5.78 -16.69
N GLU A 259 21.23 -4.73 -17.47
CA GLU A 259 20.20 -4.09 -18.29
C GLU A 259 19.71 -4.98 -19.42
N GLU A 260 20.54 -5.92 -19.91
CA GLU A 260 20.13 -6.94 -20.91
C GLU A 260 18.97 -7.82 -20.42
N LEU A 261 18.75 -7.88 -19.11
CA LEU A 261 17.61 -8.56 -18.52
C LEU A 261 16.29 -7.80 -18.71
N SER A 262 16.32 -6.54 -19.19
CA SER A 262 15.13 -5.70 -19.44
C SER A 262 14.45 -6.07 -20.76
N ARG A 263 13.56 -7.05 -20.70
CA ARG A 263 12.83 -7.56 -21.87
C ARG A 263 11.52 -8.22 -21.43
N PRO A 264 10.62 -8.56 -22.36
CA PRO A 264 9.49 -9.43 -22.06
C PRO A 264 9.97 -10.85 -21.70
N TYR A 265 9.34 -11.45 -20.69
CA TYR A 265 9.53 -12.84 -20.31
C TYR A 265 8.22 -13.61 -20.40
N GLU A 266 8.34 -14.91 -20.61
CA GLU A 266 7.24 -15.87 -20.48
C GLU A 266 7.68 -16.98 -19.53
N VAL A 267 6.98 -17.12 -18.41
CA VAL A 267 7.27 -18.11 -17.37
C VAL A 267 5.97 -18.80 -17.00
N SER A 268 5.95 -20.14 -17.07
CA SER A 268 4.76 -20.95 -16.79
C SER A 268 3.49 -20.51 -17.55
N GLY A 269 3.65 -20.07 -18.81
CA GLY A 269 2.56 -19.59 -19.67
C GLY A 269 2.09 -18.17 -19.37
N LYS A 270 2.70 -17.47 -18.40
CA LYS A 270 2.43 -16.07 -18.12
C LYS A 270 3.48 -15.17 -18.77
N ARG A 271 3.03 -14.23 -19.60
CA ARG A 271 3.87 -13.20 -20.21
C ARG A 271 3.80 -11.88 -19.43
N PHE A 272 4.95 -11.29 -19.15
CA PHE A 272 5.07 -9.98 -18.49
C PHE A 272 6.37 -9.28 -18.90
N ASP A 273 6.41 -7.96 -18.77
CA ASP A 273 7.59 -7.15 -19.06
C ASP A 273 8.49 -7.07 -17.84
N VAL A 274 9.81 -7.10 -18.06
CA VAL A 274 10.80 -6.83 -17.00
C VAL A 274 11.58 -5.58 -17.37
N ARG A 275 11.78 -4.70 -16.40
CA ARG A 275 12.64 -3.51 -16.53
C ARG A 275 13.63 -3.50 -15.37
N VAL A 276 14.92 -3.62 -15.68
CA VAL A 276 16.00 -3.40 -14.71
C VAL A 276 16.26 -1.91 -14.61
N ILE A 277 16.31 -1.41 -13.37
CA ILE A 277 16.53 0.01 -13.09
C ILE A 277 17.78 0.13 -12.22
N LEU A 278 18.82 0.70 -12.80
CA LEU A 278 20.06 1.04 -12.12
C LEU A 278 19.94 2.43 -11.50
N THR A 279 20.14 2.57 -10.19
CA THR A 279 20.03 3.86 -9.47
C THR A 279 21.10 4.06 -8.41
#